data_AF-A0A8H5FM73-F1
#
_entry.id   AF-A0A8H5FM73-F1
#
_cell.length_a   1.000
_cell.length_b   1.000
_cell.length_c   1.000
_cell.angle_alpha   90.00
_cell.angle_beta   90.00
_cell.angle_gamma   90.00
#
_symmetry.space_group_name_H-M   'P 1'
#
loop_
_entity.id
_entity.type
_entity.pdbx_description
1 polymer ?
#
loop_
_entity_poly.entity_id
_entity_poly.type
_entity_poly.pdbx_seq_one_letter_code
_entity_poly.pdbx_strand_id
1 'polypeptide(L)'
;MQIVFLAISLYSVLANGLQITLPAGSALKSKARPVAPDLVSFSIEQDRWEEWVGSTSRNEFFYNALVNLRELAGRPPTIRVGGRSQDVTHLKTNMQGSEVLFANSTSSVPYPEAVYMRVGPSFFLSAKFLPEDTRVIHGLNFASADDLRGLFHLSAIANAFTAPSIKNARVTLEAIEVGNEPDRYGILDARMPTYDGTQYVKEWNTWAGNVLAVKQLYPEFLFSYWGASLSVNSSHDSTGWTPEALFGKGLLDSPAGKRLKTVSQHHYSIDGCAGGPTDILNLMKKANVRKSLEPFKSSLKATQEKGLEYVLGEVGSVACHGAAGVSDTAGAALWALDYALHSASMGISRVFFHQGIGYKSNFLQPVFLNRSPIDGSDLPSPLSPHVNPQYYAAIIAAEAIGSSNGSVEILELSIEDNRVSAYVFLKGGLPTRAVLINSQPYFASESGDGVFQTRPFVRVSLEIEGMPEDAQFMMKRLSIQYTDATAGLTWGGFTFETDDAFPSGEDEIECVDFGEEFELYATEAVLLYLQEVEGAET
;
A
#
# COMPACT_ATOMS: atom_id res chain seq x y z
N MET A 1 15.32 44.16 51.71
CA MET A 1 16.00 43.29 50.71
C MET A 1 15.66 41.85 51.07
N GLN A 2 14.55 41.33 50.53
CA GLN A 2 14.09 39.96 50.77
C GLN A 2 14.74 39.05 49.72
N ILE A 3 15.57 38.12 50.19
CA ILE A 3 16.17 37.09 49.34
C ILE A 3 15.15 35.96 49.23
N VAL A 4 14.58 35.79 48.04
CA VAL A 4 13.72 34.65 47.70
C VAL A 4 14.63 33.51 47.27
N PHE A 5 14.63 32.41 48.03
CA PHE A 5 15.24 31.15 47.61
C PHE A 5 14.31 30.47 46.60
N LEU A 6 14.76 30.39 45.35
CA LEU A 6 14.11 29.58 44.31
C LEU A 6 14.55 28.12 44.50
N ALA A 7 13.65 27.27 44.98
CA ALA A 7 13.88 25.83 45.03
C ALA A 7 13.69 25.25 43.61
N ILE A 8 14.80 24.89 42.95
CA ILE A 8 14.79 24.14 41.70
C ILE A 8 14.58 22.67 42.07
N SER A 9 13.35 22.18 41.94
CA SER A 9 13.07 20.74 41.98
C SER A 9 13.52 20.11 40.66
N LEU A 10 14.72 19.53 40.64
CA LEU A 10 15.15 18.59 39.62
C LEU A 10 14.30 17.32 39.76
N TYR A 11 13.21 17.22 39.00
CA TYR A 11 12.57 15.94 38.74
C TYR A 11 13.44 15.20 37.73
N SER A 12 14.35 14.37 38.22
CA SER A 12 14.95 13.30 37.42
C SER A 12 13.85 12.27 37.14
N VAL A 13 13.15 12.42 36.01
CA VAL A 13 12.40 11.30 35.44
C VAL A 13 13.45 10.30 34.98
N LEU A 14 13.58 9.20 35.69
CA LEU A 14 14.27 8.02 35.18
C LEU A 14 13.47 7.57 33.94
N ALA A 15 13.90 7.98 32.76
CA ALA A 15 13.44 7.39 31.52
C ALA A 15 13.99 5.97 31.49
N ASN A 16 13.18 4.99 31.92
CA ASN A 16 13.52 3.58 31.74
C ASN A 16 13.63 3.33 30.23
N GLY A 17 14.77 2.82 29.76
CA GLY A 17 14.94 2.35 28.40
C GLY A 17 13.91 1.27 28.07
N LEU A 18 13.44 1.25 26.83
CA LEU A 18 12.57 0.22 26.29
C LEU A 18 13.43 -0.99 25.92
N GLN A 19 13.53 -1.96 26.81
CA GLN A 19 14.19 -3.23 26.51
C GLN A 19 13.25 -4.12 25.69
N ILE A 20 13.73 -4.58 24.53
CA ILE A 20 13.03 -5.53 23.66
C ILE A 20 13.79 -6.85 23.68
N THR A 21 13.14 -7.89 24.20
CA THR A 21 13.70 -9.25 24.22
C THR A 21 12.98 -10.14 23.21
N LEU A 22 13.75 -10.70 22.28
CA LEU A 22 13.30 -11.71 21.33
C LEU A 22 13.60 -13.11 21.88
N PRO A 23 12.58 -13.98 22.07
CA PRO A 23 12.81 -15.37 22.45
C PRO A 23 13.49 -16.16 21.33
N ALA A 24 14.02 -17.34 21.67
CA ALA A 24 14.62 -18.25 20.69
C ALA A 24 13.67 -18.55 19.52
N GLY A 25 14.22 -18.67 18.30
CA GLY A 25 13.46 -18.65 17.05
C GLY A 25 12.29 -19.66 16.92
N SER A 26 12.37 -20.81 17.58
CA SER A 26 11.29 -21.81 17.57
C SER A 26 9.98 -21.30 18.20
N ALA A 27 10.05 -20.43 19.20
CA ALA A 27 8.87 -19.84 19.85
C ALA A 27 8.19 -18.79 18.94
N LEU A 28 8.98 -18.01 18.21
CA LEU A 28 8.52 -16.95 17.31
C LEU A 28 7.77 -17.51 16.11
N LYS A 29 8.29 -18.59 15.52
CA LYS A 29 7.75 -19.20 14.30
C LYS A 29 6.26 -19.56 14.40
N SER A 30 5.81 -20.03 15.57
CA SER A 30 4.41 -20.44 15.78
C SER A 30 3.39 -19.30 15.66
N LYS A 31 3.85 -18.05 15.81
CA LYS A 31 3.01 -16.84 15.80
C LYS A 31 3.19 -16.01 14.54
N ALA A 32 4.28 -16.23 13.79
CA ALA A 32 4.60 -15.47 12.60
C ALA A 32 3.69 -15.85 11.42
N ARG A 33 3.55 -14.92 10.47
CA ARG A 33 2.77 -15.10 9.24
C ARG A 33 3.68 -14.99 8.03
N PRO A 34 3.49 -15.79 6.96
CA PRO A 34 4.20 -15.58 5.71
C PRO A 34 3.98 -14.16 5.20
N VAL A 35 5.03 -13.52 4.70
CA VAL A 35 4.96 -12.21 4.06
C VAL A 35 5.42 -12.31 2.60
N ALA A 36 4.64 -11.74 1.70
CA ALA A 36 4.98 -11.72 0.29
C ALA A 36 6.04 -10.65 0.00
N PRO A 37 7.00 -10.90 -0.92
CA PRO A 37 7.98 -9.88 -1.36
C PRO A 37 7.34 -8.57 -1.82
N ASP A 38 6.16 -8.67 -2.41
CA ASP A 38 5.37 -7.56 -2.93
C ASP A 38 4.24 -7.14 -1.96
N LEU A 39 4.48 -7.22 -0.64
CA LEU A 39 3.53 -6.81 0.40
C LEU A 39 2.97 -5.41 0.12
N VAL A 40 3.87 -4.45 -0.14
CA VAL A 40 3.49 -3.10 -0.58
C VAL A 40 3.33 -3.15 -2.10
N SER A 41 2.08 -3.07 -2.53
CA SER A 41 1.65 -3.11 -3.93
C SER A 41 0.89 -1.83 -4.29
N PHE A 42 0.63 -1.61 -5.58
CA PHE A 42 -0.04 -0.38 -6.04
C PHE A 42 -1.39 -0.66 -6.68
N SER A 43 -2.41 0.03 -6.19
CA SER A 43 -3.70 0.18 -6.84
C SER A 43 -3.67 1.48 -7.63
N ILE A 44 -3.95 1.46 -8.93
CA ILE A 44 -3.85 2.62 -9.82
C ILE A 44 -5.20 2.81 -10.50
N GLU A 45 -5.72 4.04 -10.45
CA GLU A 45 -6.90 4.42 -11.22
C GLU A 45 -6.69 4.12 -12.71
N GLN A 46 -7.64 3.40 -13.30
CA GLN A 46 -7.59 2.95 -14.67
C GLN A 46 -7.59 4.10 -15.69
N ASP A 47 -8.18 5.24 -15.33
CA ASP A 47 -8.41 6.38 -16.23
C ASP A 47 -7.17 6.97 -16.89
N ARG A 48 -6.02 6.94 -16.21
CA ARG A 48 -4.75 7.50 -16.70
C ARG A 48 -3.64 6.46 -16.72
N TRP A 49 -3.98 5.17 -16.79
CA TRP A 49 -3.01 4.07 -16.82
C TRP A 49 -1.86 4.26 -17.82
N GLU A 50 -2.14 4.79 -19.02
CA GLU A 50 -1.11 5.03 -20.05
C GLU A 50 -0.17 6.19 -19.71
N GLU A 51 -0.53 7.09 -18.78
CA GLU A 51 0.38 8.11 -18.22
C GLU A 51 1.34 7.48 -17.19
N TRP A 52 0.87 6.46 -16.45
CA TRP A 52 1.69 5.71 -15.49
C TRP A 52 2.71 4.83 -16.18
N VAL A 53 2.25 3.91 -17.03
CA VAL A 53 3.11 2.87 -17.61
C VAL A 53 3.75 3.29 -18.94
N GLY A 54 3.15 4.26 -19.63
CA GLY A 54 3.48 4.67 -20.98
C GLY A 54 2.52 4.11 -22.05
N SER A 55 2.47 4.75 -23.21
CA SER A 55 1.61 4.35 -24.34
C SER A 55 2.41 3.89 -25.56
N THR A 56 3.26 4.77 -26.07
CA THR A 56 4.14 4.53 -27.22
C THR A 56 5.56 4.15 -26.79
N SER A 57 6.05 4.77 -25.72
CA SER A 57 7.27 4.43 -24.99
C SER A 57 6.96 4.22 -23.52
N ARG A 58 7.84 3.50 -22.84
CA ARG A 58 7.81 3.30 -21.40
C ARG A 58 7.93 4.62 -20.65
N ASN A 59 7.23 4.74 -19.52
CA ASN A 59 7.52 5.77 -18.53
C ASN A 59 8.72 5.33 -17.68
N GLU A 60 9.89 5.91 -17.91
CA GLU A 60 11.14 5.51 -17.22
C GLU A 60 11.09 5.82 -15.72
N PHE A 61 10.49 6.93 -15.30
CA PHE A 61 10.38 7.29 -13.88
C PHE A 61 9.60 6.22 -13.10
N PHE A 62 8.41 5.86 -13.59
CA PHE A 62 7.60 4.82 -12.96
C PHE A 62 8.29 3.46 -13.00
N TYR A 63 8.93 3.12 -14.12
CA TYR A 63 9.67 1.86 -14.24
C TYR A 63 10.82 1.76 -13.22
N ASN A 64 11.65 2.79 -13.11
CA ASN A 64 12.79 2.83 -12.20
C ASN A 64 12.35 2.74 -10.73
N ALA A 65 11.27 3.43 -10.37
CA ALA A 65 10.68 3.34 -9.03
C ALA A 65 10.23 1.90 -8.68
N LEU A 66 9.71 1.14 -9.65
CA LEU A 66 9.37 -0.28 -9.46
C LEU A 66 10.61 -1.17 -9.43
N VAL A 67 11.66 -0.83 -10.19
CA VAL A 67 12.95 -1.55 -10.18
C VAL A 67 13.60 -1.48 -8.80
N ASN A 68 13.64 -0.31 -8.14
CA ASN A 68 14.18 -0.20 -6.78
C ASN A 68 13.58 -1.25 -5.82
N LEU A 69 12.24 -1.38 -5.85
CA LEU A 69 11.51 -2.32 -4.99
C LEU A 69 11.78 -3.77 -5.38
N ARG A 70 11.95 -4.05 -6.68
CA ARG A 70 12.36 -5.36 -7.17
C ARG A 70 13.76 -5.74 -6.69
N GLU A 71 14.73 -4.85 -6.75
CA GLU A 71 16.10 -5.14 -6.33
C GLU A 71 16.15 -5.44 -4.82
N LEU A 72 15.35 -4.72 -4.02
CA LEU A 72 15.28 -4.93 -2.57
C LEU A 72 14.56 -6.23 -2.18
N ALA A 73 13.37 -6.50 -2.74
CA ALA A 73 12.53 -7.64 -2.34
C ALA A 73 12.66 -8.88 -3.24
N GLY A 74 13.38 -8.78 -4.37
CA GLY A 74 13.48 -9.82 -5.39
C GLY A 74 12.26 -9.92 -6.33
N ARG A 75 11.27 -9.03 -6.20
CA ARG A 75 10.08 -8.98 -7.07
C ARG A 75 9.50 -7.56 -7.10
N PRO A 76 9.08 -7.04 -8.26
CA PRO A 76 8.38 -5.75 -8.30
C PRO A 76 7.02 -5.83 -7.60
N PRO A 77 6.46 -4.68 -7.18
CA PRO A 77 5.08 -4.59 -6.71
C PRO A 77 4.08 -5.22 -7.70
N THR A 78 3.05 -5.85 -7.17
CA THR A 78 1.88 -6.22 -7.97
C THR A 78 1.06 -4.96 -8.26
N ILE A 79 0.55 -4.83 -9.48
CA ILE A 79 -0.18 -3.64 -9.94
C ILE A 79 -1.66 -3.99 -10.16
N ARG A 80 -2.56 -3.36 -9.39
CA ARG A 80 -4.01 -3.42 -9.61
C ARG A 80 -4.45 -2.19 -10.40
N VAL A 81 -4.86 -2.37 -11.65
CA VAL A 81 -5.41 -1.32 -12.51
C VAL A 81 -6.94 -1.39 -12.40
N GLY A 82 -7.54 -0.43 -11.71
CA GLY A 82 -8.96 -0.45 -11.38
C GLY A 82 -9.45 0.88 -10.84
N GLY A 83 -9.94 0.87 -9.60
CA GLY A 83 -10.50 2.05 -8.95
C GLY A 83 -11.89 2.38 -9.46
N ARG A 84 -12.37 3.59 -9.18
CA ARG A 84 -13.71 4.00 -9.61
C ARG A 84 -13.84 4.03 -11.13
N SER A 85 -12.76 4.39 -11.82
CA SER A 85 -12.75 4.49 -13.29
C SER A 85 -12.98 3.14 -14.01
N GLN A 86 -12.76 2.00 -13.34
CA GLN A 86 -13.03 0.68 -13.93
C GLN A 86 -14.51 0.51 -14.30
N ASP A 87 -15.42 1.02 -13.46
CA ASP A 87 -16.87 0.85 -13.59
C ASP A 87 -17.53 1.84 -14.56
N VAL A 88 -16.73 2.75 -15.13
CA VAL A 88 -17.14 3.63 -16.24
C VAL A 88 -16.35 3.37 -17.52
N THR A 89 -15.62 2.24 -17.57
CA THR A 89 -14.83 1.84 -18.73
C THR A 89 -15.64 1.05 -19.75
N HIS A 90 -15.49 1.39 -21.03
CA HIS A 90 -16.10 0.72 -22.17
C HIS A 90 -15.06 0.31 -23.22
N LEU A 91 -15.14 -0.91 -23.75
CA LEU A 91 -14.25 -1.31 -24.84
C LEU A 91 -14.63 -0.63 -26.16
N LYS A 92 -13.63 -0.14 -26.90
CA LYS A 92 -13.74 0.35 -28.28
C LYS A 92 -12.66 -0.31 -29.15
N THR A 93 -13.03 -1.38 -29.84
CA THR A 93 -12.07 -2.29 -30.52
C THR A 93 -11.31 -1.66 -31.68
N ASN A 94 -11.81 -0.58 -32.27
CA ASN A 94 -11.18 0.14 -33.38
C ASN A 94 -10.40 1.40 -32.94
N MET A 95 -10.07 1.51 -31.65
CA MET A 95 -9.32 2.62 -31.09
C MET A 95 -7.93 2.17 -30.62
N GLN A 96 -6.96 3.08 -30.68
CA GLN A 96 -5.69 2.97 -29.97
C GLN A 96 -5.76 3.84 -28.70
N GLY A 97 -5.27 3.31 -27.59
CA GLY A 97 -5.18 3.97 -26.28
C GLY A 97 -6.51 4.11 -25.58
N SER A 98 -6.67 5.19 -24.80
CA SER A 98 -7.89 5.56 -24.10
C SER A 98 -8.50 6.91 -24.55
N GLU A 99 -9.82 7.03 -24.47
CA GLU A 99 -10.60 8.27 -24.61
C GLU A 99 -11.31 8.49 -23.27
N VAL A 100 -10.99 9.56 -22.56
CA VAL A 100 -11.42 9.73 -21.17
C VAL A 100 -12.16 11.06 -21.01
N LEU A 101 -13.31 11.00 -20.34
CA LEU A 101 -14.07 12.16 -19.90
C LEU A 101 -13.96 12.25 -18.38
N PHE A 102 -13.46 13.39 -17.91
CA PHE A 102 -13.32 13.70 -16.49
C PHE A 102 -14.44 14.64 -16.02
N ALA A 103 -14.73 14.62 -14.72
CA ALA A 103 -15.49 15.70 -14.10
C ALA A 103 -14.72 17.03 -14.18
N ASN A 104 -15.41 18.14 -13.89
CA ASN A 104 -14.73 19.42 -13.73
C ASN A 104 -13.79 19.37 -12.52
N SER A 105 -12.56 19.86 -12.68
CA SER A 105 -11.63 20.02 -11.56
C SER A 105 -12.15 21.05 -10.57
N THR A 106 -11.89 20.80 -9.29
CA THR A 106 -12.14 21.75 -8.19
C THR A 106 -10.83 22.02 -7.44
N SER A 107 -10.82 22.94 -6.48
CA SER A 107 -9.65 23.15 -5.63
C SER A 107 -9.35 21.96 -4.71
N SER A 108 -10.38 21.26 -4.24
CA SER A 108 -10.22 20.04 -3.43
C SER A 108 -9.85 18.82 -4.28
N VAL A 109 -10.31 18.77 -5.53
CA VAL A 109 -10.06 17.68 -6.48
C VAL A 109 -9.51 18.26 -7.80
N PRO A 110 -8.22 18.63 -7.86
CA PRO A 110 -7.63 19.23 -9.05
C PRO A 110 -7.59 18.27 -10.24
N TYR A 111 -7.38 16.98 -9.96
CA TYR A 111 -7.32 15.90 -10.94
C TYR A 111 -8.43 14.89 -10.63
N PRO A 112 -9.64 15.09 -11.17
CA PRO A 112 -10.76 14.18 -10.91
C PRO A 112 -10.59 12.85 -11.66
N GLU A 113 -11.30 11.86 -11.14
CA GLU A 113 -11.50 10.54 -11.73
C GLU A 113 -12.34 10.63 -13.02
N ALA A 114 -12.20 9.64 -13.90
CA ALA A 114 -13.07 9.52 -15.06
C ALA A 114 -14.55 9.35 -14.65
N VAL A 115 -15.43 10.05 -15.36
CA VAL A 115 -16.89 9.81 -15.31
C VAL A 115 -17.35 8.93 -16.47
N TYR A 116 -16.53 8.81 -17.52
CA TYR A 116 -16.72 7.90 -18.64
C TYR A 116 -15.38 7.69 -19.34
N MET A 117 -15.07 6.45 -19.73
CA MET A 117 -13.91 6.21 -20.58
C MET A 117 -14.11 5.09 -21.57
N ARG A 118 -13.39 5.17 -22.68
CA ARG A 118 -13.25 4.09 -23.66
C ARG A 118 -11.81 3.66 -23.77
N VAL A 119 -11.60 2.36 -23.91
CA VAL A 119 -10.25 1.78 -24.06
C VAL A 119 -10.19 0.89 -25.29
N GLY A 120 -9.09 1.00 -26.02
CA GLY A 120 -8.72 0.13 -27.13
C GLY A 120 -7.76 -0.99 -26.71
N PRO A 121 -7.47 -1.97 -27.59
CA PRO A 121 -6.58 -3.07 -27.25
C PRO A 121 -5.16 -2.66 -26.81
N SER A 122 -4.62 -1.55 -27.33
CA SER A 122 -3.27 -1.10 -26.96
C SER A 122 -3.16 -0.66 -25.50
N PHE A 123 -4.28 -0.25 -24.89
CA PHE A 123 -4.35 0.12 -23.47
C PHE A 123 -3.94 -1.04 -22.55
N PHE A 124 -4.33 -2.28 -22.88
CA PHE A 124 -3.93 -3.46 -22.10
C PHE A 124 -2.53 -3.94 -22.49
N LEU A 125 -2.12 -3.75 -23.75
CA LEU A 125 -0.78 -4.07 -24.22
C LEU A 125 0.31 -3.18 -23.61
N SER A 126 -0.04 -1.99 -23.10
CA SER A 126 0.92 -1.08 -22.47
C SER A 126 1.55 -1.66 -21.20
N ALA A 127 0.93 -2.66 -20.57
CA ALA A 127 1.50 -3.40 -19.45
C ALA A 127 2.87 -4.04 -19.78
N LYS A 128 3.22 -4.19 -21.07
CA LYS A 128 4.55 -4.67 -21.52
C LYS A 128 5.71 -3.76 -21.09
N PHE A 129 5.40 -2.52 -20.70
CA PHE A 129 6.38 -1.54 -20.25
C PHE A 129 6.69 -1.66 -18.76
N LEU A 130 6.00 -2.52 -18.01
CA LEU A 130 6.33 -2.82 -16.62
C LEU A 130 7.63 -3.63 -16.52
N PRO A 131 8.31 -3.62 -15.36
CA PRO A 131 9.41 -4.53 -15.08
C PRO A 131 9.03 -6.00 -15.26
N GLU A 132 10.05 -6.81 -15.53
CA GLU A 132 9.88 -8.25 -15.59
C GLU A 132 9.43 -8.82 -14.24
N ASP A 133 8.66 -9.92 -14.30
CA ASP A 133 8.00 -10.56 -13.16
C ASP A 133 6.90 -9.71 -12.49
N THR A 134 6.54 -8.54 -13.04
CA THR A 134 5.36 -7.79 -12.58
C THR A 134 4.09 -8.59 -12.84
N ARG A 135 3.25 -8.63 -11.81
CA ARG A 135 1.90 -9.19 -11.85
C ARG A 135 0.88 -8.08 -11.91
N VAL A 136 -0.14 -8.27 -12.73
CA VAL A 136 -1.18 -7.28 -13.00
C VAL A 136 -2.55 -7.85 -12.68
N ILE A 137 -3.37 -7.05 -12.00
CA ILE A 137 -4.81 -7.25 -11.86
C ILE A 137 -5.49 -6.18 -12.71
N HIS A 138 -6.44 -6.58 -13.55
CA HIS A 138 -7.28 -5.65 -14.31
C HIS A 138 -8.73 -5.71 -13.85
N GLY A 139 -9.30 -4.52 -13.61
CA GLY A 139 -10.71 -4.33 -13.34
C GLY A 139 -11.60 -4.52 -14.57
N LEU A 140 -12.81 -5.05 -14.35
CA LEU A 140 -13.90 -5.07 -15.31
C LEU A 140 -15.10 -4.27 -14.79
N ASN A 141 -15.70 -3.52 -15.71
CA ASN A 141 -16.93 -2.76 -15.47
C ASN A 141 -18.12 -3.69 -15.17
N PHE A 142 -18.32 -3.97 -13.89
CA PHE A 142 -19.46 -4.74 -13.40
C PHE A 142 -20.65 -3.83 -13.10
N ALA A 143 -20.43 -2.55 -12.76
CA ALA A 143 -21.50 -1.59 -12.51
C ALA A 143 -22.48 -1.48 -13.68
N SER A 144 -22.05 -1.68 -14.93
CA SER A 144 -22.98 -1.70 -16.06
C SER A 144 -23.85 -2.95 -16.20
N ALA A 145 -23.47 -4.07 -15.56
CA ALA A 145 -24.06 -5.41 -15.69
C ALA A 145 -24.40 -5.83 -17.14
N ASP A 146 -23.58 -5.37 -18.09
CA ASP A 146 -23.68 -5.77 -19.49
C ASP A 146 -22.73 -6.94 -19.73
N ASP A 147 -23.30 -8.16 -19.82
CA ASP A 147 -22.53 -9.40 -20.01
C ASP A 147 -21.70 -9.38 -21.29
N LEU A 148 -22.26 -8.86 -22.38
CA LEU A 148 -21.61 -8.84 -23.69
C LEU A 148 -20.42 -7.88 -23.66
N ARG A 149 -20.58 -6.72 -23.00
CA ARG A 149 -19.48 -5.79 -22.76
C ARG A 149 -18.39 -6.41 -21.89
N GLY A 150 -18.76 -7.08 -20.81
CA GLY A 150 -17.81 -7.80 -19.94
C GLY A 150 -17.01 -8.84 -20.71
N LEU A 151 -17.68 -9.63 -21.55
CA LEU A 151 -17.05 -10.65 -22.40
C LEU A 151 -16.04 -10.04 -23.38
N PHE A 152 -16.41 -8.97 -24.08
CA PHE A 152 -15.51 -8.32 -25.03
C PHE A 152 -14.34 -7.63 -24.33
N HIS A 153 -14.57 -6.96 -23.20
CA HIS A 153 -13.52 -6.34 -22.41
C HIS A 153 -12.50 -7.38 -21.95
N LEU A 154 -12.97 -8.50 -21.38
CA LEU A 154 -12.09 -9.60 -20.98
C LEU A 154 -11.38 -10.24 -22.17
N SER A 155 -12.01 -10.32 -23.34
CA SER A 155 -11.37 -10.79 -24.58
C SER A 155 -10.22 -9.88 -25.01
N ALA A 156 -10.33 -8.57 -24.82
CA ALA A 156 -9.25 -7.62 -25.12
C ALA A 156 -8.06 -7.80 -24.16
N ILE A 157 -8.32 -8.00 -22.87
CA ILE A 157 -7.30 -8.33 -21.88
C ILE A 157 -6.63 -9.67 -22.23
N ALA A 158 -7.41 -10.72 -22.53
CA ALA A 158 -6.90 -12.03 -22.91
C ALA A 158 -5.98 -11.94 -24.14
N ASN A 159 -6.38 -11.19 -25.17
CA ASN A 159 -5.55 -10.94 -26.35
C ASN A 159 -4.23 -10.25 -25.99
N ALA A 160 -4.27 -9.22 -25.14
CA ALA A 160 -3.07 -8.51 -24.74
C ALA A 160 -2.10 -9.41 -23.96
N PHE A 161 -2.56 -10.09 -22.92
CA PHE A 161 -1.71 -10.90 -22.05
C PHE A 161 -1.27 -12.24 -22.65
N THR A 162 -1.87 -12.65 -23.77
CA THR A 162 -1.37 -13.79 -24.57
C THR A 162 -0.43 -13.37 -25.69
N ALA A 163 -0.29 -12.07 -25.97
CA ALA A 163 0.56 -11.54 -27.03
C ALA A 163 2.05 -11.75 -26.74
N PRO A 164 2.90 -11.96 -27.78
CA PRO A 164 4.34 -12.14 -27.62
C PRO A 164 5.02 -10.97 -26.88
N SER A 165 4.57 -9.73 -27.06
CA SER A 165 5.19 -8.57 -26.40
C SER A 165 5.06 -8.61 -24.88
N ILE A 166 3.91 -9.03 -24.34
CA ILE A 166 3.70 -9.15 -22.89
C ILE A 166 4.45 -10.38 -22.36
N LYS A 167 4.36 -11.51 -23.06
CA LYS A 167 5.07 -12.75 -22.69
C LYS A 167 6.59 -12.55 -22.63
N ASN A 168 7.17 -11.87 -23.62
CA ASN A 168 8.60 -11.57 -23.66
C ASN A 168 9.02 -10.58 -22.56
N ALA A 169 8.13 -9.66 -22.16
CA ALA A 169 8.36 -8.77 -21.02
C ALA A 169 8.25 -9.49 -19.66
N ARG A 170 7.82 -10.77 -19.64
CA ARG A 170 7.57 -11.57 -18.42
C ARG A 170 6.56 -10.91 -17.46
N VAL A 171 5.62 -10.14 -18.00
CA VAL A 171 4.50 -9.57 -17.26
C VAL A 171 3.33 -10.54 -17.31
N THR A 172 2.68 -10.77 -16.17
CA THR A 172 1.61 -11.76 -16.07
C THR A 172 0.32 -11.14 -15.56
N LEU A 173 -0.81 -11.63 -16.10
CA LEU A 173 -2.11 -11.34 -15.52
C LEU A 173 -2.33 -12.28 -14.35
N GLU A 174 -2.40 -11.74 -13.13
CA GLU A 174 -2.68 -12.50 -11.93
C GLU A 174 -4.17 -12.76 -11.77
N ALA A 175 -4.97 -11.71 -11.95
CA ALA A 175 -6.41 -11.80 -11.77
C ALA A 175 -7.19 -10.78 -12.59
N ILE A 176 -8.49 -11.03 -12.65
CA ILE A 176 -9.49 -10.09 -13.10
C ILE A 176 -10.30 -9.67 -11.89
N GLU A 177 -10.35 -8.38 -11.59
CA GLU A 177 -11.24 -7.84 -10.57
C GLU A 177 -12.60 -7.51 -11.18
N VAL A 178 -13.69 -7.89 -10.50
CA VAL A 178 -15.06 -7.71 -11.01
C VAL A 178 -15.77 -6.63 -10.20
N GLY A 179 -15.75 -5.41 -10.75
CA GLY A 179 -16.36 -4.22 -10.14
C GLY A 179 -15.54 -3.59 -9.03
N ASN A 180 -15.93 -2.37 -8.65
CA ASN A 180 -15.34 -1.55 -7.60
C ASN A 180 -16.39 -1.16 -6.57
N GLU A 181 -16.18 -1.46 -5.29
CA GLU A 181 -17.07 -1.01 -4.21
C GLU A 181 -18.56 -1.29 -4.49
N PRO A 182 -18.96 -2.54 -4.79
CA PRO A 182 -20.34 -2.86 -5.16
C PRO A 182 -21.35 -2.56 -4.03
N ASP A 183 -20.88 -2.48 -2.79
CA ASP A 183 -21.63 -2.03 -1.62
C ASP A 183 -22.08 -0.55 -1.72
N ARG A 184 -21.48 0.22 -2.62
CA ARG A 184 -21.85 1.61 -2.90
C ARG A 184 -22.73 1.79 -4.13
N TYR A 185 -23.02 0.75 -4.90
CA TYR A 185 -23.78 0.90 -6.16
C TYR A 185 -25.18 1.47 -5.98
N GLY A 186 -25.86 1.20 -4.86
CA GLY A 186 -27.15 1.82 -4.53
C GLY A 186 -27.07 3.30 -4.14
N ILE A 187 -25.87 3.79 -3.78
CA ILE A 187 -25.60 5.18 -3.39
C ILE A 187 -25.07 5.99 -4.59
N LEU A 188 -24.34 5.33 -5.50
CA LEU A 188 -23.69 5.94 -6.66
C LEU A 188 -24.56 5.90 -7.94
N ASP A 189 -25.87 5.70 -7.80
CA ASP A 189 -26.86 5.60 -8.89
C ASP A 189 -26.59 4.51 -9.95
N ALA A 190 -25.67 3.57 -9.69
CA ALA A 190 -25.44 2.41 -10.55
C ALA A 190 -26.54 1.35 -10.40
N ARG A 191 -27.13 1.25 -9.20
CA ARG A 191 -28.25 0.37 -8.85
C ARG A 191 -29.28 1.15 -8.04
N MET A 192 -30.44 0.55 -7.81
CA MET A 192 -31.45 1.13 -6.91
C MET A 192 -30.90 1.24 -5.48
N PRO A 193 -31.34 2.20 -4.67
CA PRO A 193 -30.90 2.35 -3.27
C PRO A 193 -31.12 1.13 -2.37
N THR A 194 -31.98 0.20 -2.77
CA THR A 194 -32.24 -1.07 -2.08
C THR A 194 -31.27 -2.20 -2.45
N TYR A 195 -30.20 -1.90 -3.19
CA TYR A 195 -29.20 -2.88 -3.60
C TYR A 195 -28.43 -3.41 -2.40
N ASP A 196 -28.46 -4.73 -2.21
CA ASP A 196 -27.87 -5.42 -1.07
C ASP A 196 -26.96 -6.58 -1.53
N GLY A 197 -26.27 -7.20 -0.58
CA GLY A 197 -25.39 -8.34 -0.86
C GLY A 197 -26.10 -9.53 -1.52
N THR A 198 -27.42 -9.69 -1.34
CA THR A 198 -28.19 -10.79 -1.94
C THR A 198 -28.39 -10.55 -3.44
N GLN A 199 -28.78 -9.32 -3.80
CA GLN A 199 -28.90 -8.89 -5.18
C GLN A 199 -27.54 -8.93 -5.88
N TYR A 200 -26.49 -8.45 -5.21
CA TYR A 200 -25.12 -8.52 -5.71
C TYR A 200 -24.66 -9.94 -6.03
N VAL A 201 -24.77 -10.88 -5.09
CA VAL A 201 -24.30 -12.26 -5.34
C VAL A 201 -25.06 -12.90 -6.50
N LYS A 202 -26.37 -12.67 -6.61
CA LYS A 202 -27.17 -13.17 -7.73
C LYS A 202 -26.70 -12.58 -9.07
N GLU A 203 -26.53 -11.27 -9.12
CA GLU A 203 -26.10 -10.56 -10.33
C GLU A 203 -24.67 -10.91 -10.72
N TRP A 204 -23.74 -10.91 -9.76
CA TRP A 204 -22.33 -11.27 -9.94
C TRP A 204 -22.20 -12.70 -10.47
N ASN A 205 -22.89 -13.67 -9.86
CA ASN A 205 -22.85 -15.06 -10.30
C ASN A 205 -23.34 -15.24 -11.74
N THR A 206 -24.37 -14.48 -12.13
CA THR A 206 -24.91 -14.51 -13.49
C THR A 206 -23.95 -13.86 -14.47
N TRP A 207 -23.55 -12.61 -14.19
CA TRP A 207 -22.70 -11.80 -15.06
C TRP A 207 -21.32 -12.42 -15.23
N ALA A 208 -20.63 -12.75 -14.13
CA ALA A 208 -19.30 -13.35 -14.20
C ALA A 208 -19.37 -14.75 -14.83
N GLY A 209 -20.46 -15.49 -14.60
CA GLY A 209 -20.73 -16.76 -15.28
C GLY A 209 -20.84 -16.63 -16.80
N ASN A 210 -21.48 -15.57 -17.29
CA ASN A 210 -21.59 -15.30 -18.72
C ASN A 210 -20.27 -14.80 -19.31
N VAL A 211 -19.53 -13.94 -18.59
CA VAL A 211 -18.21 -13.45 -18.98
C VAL A 211 -17.17 -14.58 -19.06
N LEU A 212 -17.30 -15.63 -18.23
CA LEU A 212 -16.47 -16.84 -18.32
C LEU A 212 -16.52 -17.54 -19.69
N ALA A 213 -17.54 -17.27 -20.52
CA ALA A 213 -17.60 -17.77 -21.89
C ALA A 213 -16.38 -17.36 -22.74
N VAL A 214 -15.59 -16.35 -22.32
CA VAL A 214 -14.31 -15.99 -22.93
C VAL A 214 -13.38 -17.20 -23.10
N LYS A 215 -13.47 -18.20 -22.21
CA LYS A 215 -12.66 -19.42 -22.29
C LYS A 215 -12.96 -20.29 -23.51
N GLN A 216 -14.13 -20.12 -24.13
CA GLN A 216 -14.46 -20.79 -25.40
C GLN A 216 -13.69 -20.15 -26.57
N LEU A 217 -13.39 -18.85 -26.46
CA LEU A 217 -12.61 -18.10 -27.45
C LEU A 217 -11.10 -18.21 -27.20
N TYR A 218 -10.70 -18.28 -25.92
CA TYR A 218 -9.30 -18.34 -25.47
C TYR A 218 -9.11 -19.50 -24.46
N PRO A 219 -9.08 -20.76 -24.90
CA PRO A 219 -9.03 -21.92 -24.00
C PRO A 219 -7.76 -21.96 -23.13
N GLU A 220 -6.63 -21.51 -23.67
CA GLU A 220 -5.34 -21.44 -23.00
C GLU A 220 -5.20 -20.23 -22.05
N PHE A 221 -6.15 -19.28 -22.09
CA PHE A 221 -6.13 -18.12 -21.21
C PHE A 221 -6.62 -18.52 -19.81
N LEU A 222 -5.68 -18.64 -18.89
CA LEU A 222 -5.93 -18.92 -17.49
C LEU A 222 -5.91 -17.63 -16.69
N PHE A 223 -6.96 -17.42 -15.90
CA PHE A 223 -7.08 -16.31 -14.98
C PHE A 223 -7.90 -16.74 -13.76
N SER A 224 -7.76 -15.98 -12.69
CA SER A 224 -8.57 -16.07 -11.48
C SER A 224 -9.40 -14.80 -11.31
N TYR A 225 -10.45 -14.86 -10.49
CA TYR A 225 -11.19 -13.67 -10.11
C TYR A 225 -10.70 -13.11 -8.77
N TRP A 226 -10.65 -11.78 -8.72
CA TRP A 226 -10.82 -10.98 -7.52
C TRP A 226 -12.27 -10.50 -7.47
N GLY A 227 -12.79 -10.36 -6.27
CA GLY A 227 -14.18 -9.97 -6.08
C GLY A 227 -14.45 -9.62 -4.64
N ALA A 228 -15.72 -9.28 -4.38
CA ALA A 228 -16.11 -8.65 -3.12
C ALA A 228 -15.19 -7.47 -2.77
N SER A 229 -14.87 -6.63 -3.76
CA SER A 229 -14.04 -5.41 -3.65
C SER A 229 -14.74 -4.32 -2.83
N LEU A 230 -14.99 -4.61 -1.55
CA LEU A 230 -15.89 -3.83 -0.67
C LEU A 230 -15.25 -2.53 -0.20
N SER A 231 -16.05 -1.46 -0.10
CA SER A 231 -15.60 -0.15 0.39
C SER A 231 -15.38 -0.12 1.91
N VAL A 232 -14.81 0.98 2.39
CA VAL A 232 -14.72 1.31 3.82
C VAL A 232 -16.10 1.47 4.50
N ASN A 233 -17.17 1.72 3.73
CA ASN A 233 -18.53 1.88 4.24
C ASN A 233 -19.29 0.55 4.35
N SER A 234 -18.64 -0.56 3.99
CA SER A 234 -19.23 -1.88 4.07
C SER A 234 -19.63 -2.20 5.52
N SER A 235 -20.83 -2.73 5.72
CA SER A 235 -21.32 -3.06 7.05
C SER A 235 -20.57 -4.29 7.59
N HIS A 236 -19.90 -4.17 8.72
CA HIS A 236 -19.11 -5.26 9.33
C HIS A 236 -19.97 -6.25 10.14
N ASP A 237 -21.10 -6.68 9.57
CA ASP A 237 -21.96 -7.71 10.15
C ASP A 237 -22.29 -8.84 9.16
N SER A 238 -22.73 -9.98 9.70
CA SER A 238 -23.00 -11.20 8.93
C SER A 238 -24.23 -11.15 8.02
N THR A 239 -25.00 -10.06 8.04
CA THR A 239 -26.21 -9.88 7.21
C THR A 239 -26.00 -8.90 6.06
N GLY A 240 -25.05 -7.99 6.19
CA GLY A 240 -24.75 -6.97 5.19
C GLY A 240 -23.57 -7.29 4.27
N TRP A 241 -22.74 -6.29 4.02
CA TRP A 241 -21.59 -6.33 3.10
C TRP A 241 -20.31 -6.79 3.83
N THR A 242 -20.17 -8.09 4.01
CA THR A 242 -18.91 -8.72 4.45
C THR A 242 -18.63 -9.97 3.61
N PRO A 243 -17.37 -10.40 3.45
CA PRO A 243 -17.04 -11.65 2.76
C PRO A 243 -17.82 -12.85 3.30
N GLU A 244 -17.91 -13.03 4.62
CA GLU A 244 -18.67 -14.11 5.25
C GLU A 244 -20.16 -14.06 4.90
N ALA A 245 -20.77 -12.88 4.86
CA ALA A 245 -22.16 -12.71 4.44
C ALA A 245 -22.35 -13.04 2.96
N LEU A 246 -21.44 -12.57 2.08
CA LEU A 246 -21.49 -12.85 0.65
C LEU A 246 -21.27 -14.34 0.34
N PHE A 247 -20.39 -15.02 1.07
CA PHE A 247 -20.24 -16.47 0.98
C PHE A 247 -21.51 -17.19 1.41
N GLY A 248 -22.14 -16.77 2.52
CA GLY A 248 -23.41 -17.32 3.00
C GLY A 248 -24.58 -17.13 2.01
N LYS A 249 -24.49 -16.12 1.15
CA LYS A 249 -25.44 -15.86 0.05
C LYS A 249 -25.12 -16.61 -1.25
N GLY A 250 -24.04 -17.39 -1.28
CA GLY A 250 -23.69 -18.27 -2.40
C GLY A 250 -22.71 -17.69 -3.42
N LEU A 251 -21.86 -16.72 -3.03
CA LEU A 251 -20.85 -16.14 -3.93
C LEU A 251 -19.90 -17.20 -4.50
N LEU A 252 -19.60 -18.25 -3.74
CA LEU A 252 -18.65 -19.31 -4.13
C LEU A 252 -19.31 -20.51 -4.83
N ASP A 253 -20.65 -20.52 -4.91
CA ASP A 253 -21.39 -21.71 -5.33
C ASP A 253 -21.49 -21.84 -6.86
N SER A 254 -21.28 -20.74 -7.59
CA SER A 254 -21.33 -20.68 -9.05
C SER A 254 -20.02 -21.12 -9.72
N PRO A 255 -20.03 -21.47 -11.02
CA PRO A 255 -18.80 -21.72 -11.78
C PRO A 255 -17.80 -20.55 -11.75
N ALA A 256 -18.30 -19.31 -11.76
CA ALA A 256 -17.49 -18.11 -11.60
C ALA A 256 -16.96 -17.96 -10.16
N GLY A 257 -17.81 -18.23 -9.16
CA GLY A 257 -17.44 -18.22 -7.75
C GLY A 257 -16.29 -19.17 -7.42
N LYS A 258 -16.26 -20.36 -8.04
CA LYS A 258 -15.16 -21.33 -7.91
C LYS A 258 -13.82 -20.84 -8.48
N ARG A 259 -13.83 -19.79 -9.32
CA ARG A 259 -12.64 -19.14 -9.87
C ARG A 259 -12.19 -17.93 -9.05
N LEU A 260 -12.97 -17.50 -8.05
CA LEU A 260 -12.52 -16.53 -7.08
C LEU A 260 -11.33 -17.10 -6.31
N LYS A 261 -10.24 -16.34 -6.23
CA LYS A 261 -9.04 -16.69 -5.45
C LYS A 261 -8.68 -15.66 -4.41
N THR A 262 -9.18 -14.44 -4.55
CA THR A 262 -8.87 -13.33 -3.67
C THR A 262 -10.13 -12.53 -3.38
N VAL A 263 -10.31 -12.18 -2.10
CA VAL A 263 -11.24 -11.15 -1.65
C VAL A 263 -10.46 -9.86 -1.49
N SER A 264 -10.97 -8.79 -2.08
CA SER A 264 -10.37 -7.45 -2.04
C SER A 264 -11.14 -6.57 -1.07
N GLN A 265 -10.50 -5.99 -0.06
CA GLN A 265 -11.13 -4.99 0.82
C GLN A 265 -10.49 -3.63 0.57
N HIS A 266 -11.30 -2.58 0.49
CA HIS A 266 -10.82 -1.22 0.42
C HIS A 266 -10.90 -0.57 1.79
N HIS A 267 -9.92 0.27 2.11
CA HIS A 267 -9.89 0.97 3.39
C HIS A 267 -9.10 2.27 3.33
N TYR A 268 -9.73 3.35 3.77
CA TYR A 268 -9.07 4.63 4.02
C TYR A 268 -9.12 4.94 5.51
N SER A 269 -7.97 5.25 6.12
CA SER A 269 -7.90 5.47 7.57
C SER A 269 -8.71 6.67 8.05
N ILE A 270 -8.93 7.66 7.18
CA ILE A 270 -9.73 8.86 7.46
C ILE A 270 -10.70 9.09 6.29
N ASP A 271 -11.99 9.26 6.60
CA ASP A 271 -12.96 9.75 5.62
C ASP A 271 -12.85 11.28 5.48
N GLY A 272 -12.10 11.73 4.48
CA GLY A 272 -11.92 13.14 4.15
C GLY A 272 -12.94 13.69 3.15
N CYS A 273 -13.80 12.84 2.57
CA CYS A 273 -14.63 13.20 1.41
C CYS A 273 -15.64 14.32 1.69
N ALA A 274 -16.08 14.46 2.96
CA ALA A 274 -17.02 15.49 3.40
C ALA A 274 -16.34 16.68 4.11
N GLY A 275 -15.02 16.85 3.98
CA GLY A 275 -14.28 17.89 4.70
C GLY A 275 -14.12 17.60 6.19
N GLY A 276 -14.09 16.31 6.56
CA GLY A 276 -13.86 15.85 7.92
C GLY A 276 -12.46 16.20 8.45
N PRO A 277 -12.20 16.07 9.76
CA PRO A 277 -10.90 16.37 10.35
C PRO A 277 -9.83 15.42 9.79
N THR A 278 -8.83 15.98 9.12
CA THR A 278 -7.66 15.25 8.61
C THR A 278 -6.49 15.54 9.54
N ASP A 279 -6.29 14.67 10.53
CA ASP A 279 -5.26 14.86 11.55
C ASP A 279 -4.17 13.79 11.42
N ILE A 280 -2.98 14.25 11.02
CA ILE A 280 -1.77 13.43 10.92
C ILE A 280 -1.39 12.76 12.24
N LEU A 281 -1.68 13.40 13.39
CA LEU A 281 -1.42 12.83 14.70
C LEU A 281 -2.24 11.56 14.93
N ASN A 282 -3.51 11.60 14.56
CA ASN A 282 -4.38 10.44 14.69
C ASN A 282 -4.09 9.39 13.63
N LEU A 283 -3.66 9.79 12.43
CA LEU A 283 -3.26 8.86 11.38
C LEU A 283 -2.09 7.97 11.85
N MET A 284 -1.03 8.57 12.40
CA MET A 284 0.21 7.85 12.74
C MET A 284 0.13 7.00 14.01
N LYS A 285 -0.76 7.33 14.95
CA LYS A 285 -0.81 6.64 16.25
C LYS A 285 -0.90 5.13 16.08
N LYS A 286 0.06 4.39 16.64
CA LYS A 286 0.09 2.92 16.73
C LYS A 286 -1.30 2.32 17.00
N ALA A 287 -1.95 2.79 18.07
CA ALA A 287 -3.27 2.30 18.48
C ALA A 287 -4.36 2.52 17.43
N ASN A 288 -4.30 3.62 16.66
CA ASN A 288 -5.28 3.92 15.62
C ASN A 288 -5.08 3.05 14.38
N VAL A 289 -3.84 2.78 13.98
CA VAL A 289 -3.54 1.81 12.90
C VAL A 289 -4.16 0.45 13.22
N ARG A 290 -3.91 -0.08 14.41
CA ARG A 290 -4.48 -1.36 14.89
C ARG A 290 -6.00 -1.33 14.97
N LYS A 291 -6.56 -0.28 15.57
CA LYS A 291 -8.02 -0.11 15.68
C LYS A 291 -8.68 -0.05 14.31
N SER A 292 -8.05 0.55 13.31
CA SER A 292 -8.60 0.67 11.95
C SER A 292 -8.65 -0.67 11.21
N LEU A 293 -7.76 -1.62 11.54
CA LEU A 293 -7.69 -2.94 10.93
C LEU A 293 -8.47 -4.03 11.70
N GLU A 294 -8.79 -3.79 12.98
CA GLU A 294 -9.57 -4.70 13.83
C GLU A 294 -10.86 -5.21 13.18
N PRO A 295 -11.70 -4.37 12.52
CA PRO A 295 -12.96 -4.81 11.94
C PRO A 295 -12.80 -5.89 10.86
N PHE A 296 -11.63 -5.98 10.21
CA PHE A 296 -11.40 -6.93 9.11
C PHE A 296 -11.00 -8.33 9.59
N LYS A 297 -10.76 -8.55 10.88
CA LYS A 297 -10.31 -9.86 11.39
C LYS A 297 -11.29 -11.00 11.12
N SER A 298 -12.60 -10.76 11.25
CA SER A 298 -13.61 -11.79 10.97
C SER A 298 -13.61 -12.17 9.50
N SER A 299 -13.57 -11.17 8.62
CA SER A 299 -13.56 -11.33 7.17
C SER A 299 -12.28 -11.96 6.65
N LEU A 300 -11.12 -11.59 7.20
CA LEU A 300 -9.84 -12.24 6.96
C LEU A 300 -9.92 -13.74 7.29
N LYS A 301 -10.37 -14.06 8.51
CA LYS A 301 -10.51 -15.46 8.96
C LYS A 301 -11.48 -16.24 8.08
N ALA A 302 -12.68 -15.70 7.81
CA ALA A 302 -13.70 -16.35 7.00
C ALA A 302 -13.22 -16.60 5.55
N THR A 303 -12.44 -15.67 5.00
CA THR A 303 -11.83 -15.78 3.66
C THR A 303 -10.80 -16.90 3.63
N GLN A 304 -9.89 -16.94 4.62
CA GLN A 304 -8.86 -17.99 4.73
C GLN A 304 -9.46 -19.38 4.98
N GLU A 305 -10.56 -19.49 5.74
CA GLU A 305 -11.30 -20.76 5.94
C GLU A 305 -11.89 -21.31 4.64
N LYS A 306 -12.06 -20.49 3.60
CA LYS A 306 -12.45 -20.91 2.25
C LYS A 306 -11.25 -21.19 1.33
N GLY A 307 -10.02 -21.06 1.84
CA GLY A 307 -8.78 -21.23 1.07
C GLY A 307 -8.55 -20.10 0.05
N LEU A 308 -9.08 -18.90 0.33
CA LEU A 308 -8.93 -17.70 -0.48
C LEU A 308 -7.90 -16.75 0.15
N GLU A 309 -7.25 -15.93 -0.67
CA GLU A 309 -6.44 -14.81 -0.20
C GLU A 309 -7.33 -13.64 0.22
N TYR A 310 -6.90 -12.88 1.21
CA TYR A 310 -7.52 -11.61 1.61
C TYR A 310 -6.48 -10.51 1.43
N VAL A 311 -6.80 -9.51 0.61
CA VAL A 311 -5.93 -8.36 0.35
C VAL A 311 -6.66 -7.08 0.72
N LEU A 312 -5.88 -6.06 1.04
CA LEU A 312 -6.39 -4.70 1.06
C LEU A 312 -6.15 -4.11 -0.34
N GLY A 313 -7.14 -4.23 -1.23
CA GLY A 313 -6.99 -3.97 -2.67
C GLY A 313 -7.04 -2.50 -3.09
N GLU A 314 -7.44 -1.62 -2.17
CA GLU A 314 -7.36 -0.17 -2.34
C GLU A 314 -7.23 0.50 -0.98
N VAL A 315 -6.09 1.14 -0.74
CA VAL A 315 -5.77 1.74 0.55
C VAL A 315 -5.26 3.16 0.39
N GLY A 316 -5.67 4.05 1.29
CA GLY A 316 -5.07 5.38 1.41
C GLY A 316 -5.17 5.93 2.83
N SER A 317 -4.39 6.97 3.10
CA SER A 317 -4.41 7.68 4.37
C SER A 317 -5.76 8.38 4.59
N VAL A 318 -6.17 9.20 3.61
CA VAL A 318 -7.42 9.96 3.61
C VAL A 318 -8.15 9.69 2.30
N ALA A 319 -9.44 9.36 2.38
CA ALA A 319 -10.30 9.16 1.20
C ALA A 319 -10.42 10.44 0.34
N CYS A 320 -10.88 10.30 -0.90
CA CYS A 320 -11.00 11.41 -1.86
C CYS A 320 -9.66 12.08 -2.21
N HIS A 321 -8.68 11.26 -2.61
CA HIS A 321 -7.37 11.64 -3.17
C HIS A 321 -6.36 12.18 -2.15
N GLY A 322 -6.61 11.99 -0.85
CA GLY A 322 -5.73 12.44 0.21
C GLY A 322 -5.97 13.89 0.65
N ALA A 323 -5.31 14.27 1.73
CA ALA A 323 -5.32 15.63 2.30
C ALA A 323 -3.92 16.21 2.38
N ALA A 324 -3.76 17.48 1.99
CA ALA A 324 -2.48 18.19 2.06
C ALA A 324 -2.06 18.42 3.51
N GLY A 325 -0.76 18.33 3.80
CA GLY A 325 -0.22 18.38 5.16
C GLY A 325 -0.53 17.13 6.00
N VAL A 326 -1.08 16.09 5.37
CA VAL A 326 -1.38 14.80 6.02
C VAL A 326 -0.89 13.67 5.16
N SER A 327 -1.44 13.50 3.96
CA SER A 327 -1.20 12.35 3.07
C SER A 327 0.10 12.46 2.28
N ASP A 328 0.57 13.68 2.05
CA ASP A 328 1.76 14.05 1.29
C ASP A 328 2.98 14.30 2.19
N THR A 329 2.98 13.75 3.41
CA THR A 329 3.98 14.06 4.45
C THR A 329 4.79 12.85 4.90
N ALA A 330 5.93 13.09 5.55
CA ALA A 330 6.77 12.09 6.19
C ALA A 330 6.03 11.28 7.26
N GLY A 331 5.09 11.90 7.98
CA GLY A 331 4.23 11.18 8.92
C GLY A 331 3.36 10.13 8.24
N ALA A 332 2.83 10.41 7.04
CA ALA A 332 2.12 9.40 6.25
C ALA A 332 3.04 8.24 5.82
N ALA A 333 4.34 8.47 5.62
CA ALA A 333 5.29 7.38 5.35
C ALA A 333 5.37 6.38 6.51
N LEU A 334 5.43 6.89 7.75
CA LEU A 334 5.44 6.02 8.94
C LEU A 334 4.11 5.30 9.14
N TRP A 335 2.98 5.99 8.89
CA TRP A 335 1.67 5.35 8.87
C TRP A 335 1.61 4.21 7.85
N ALA A 336 2.02 4.46 6.60
CA ALA A 336 1.97 3.46 5.54
C ALA A 336 2.83 2.25 5.86
N LEU A 337 4.01 2.45 6.46
CA LEU A 337 4.90 1.38 6.90
C LEU A 337 4.27 0.55 8.02
N ASP A 338 3.82 1.18 9.11
CA ASP A 338 3.17 0.49 10.25
C ASP A 338 1.89 -0.23 9.79
N TYR A 339 1.10 0.39 8.91
CA TYR A 339 -0.12 -0.19 8.35
C TYR A 339 0.16 -1.43 7.51
N ALA A 340 1.15 -1.39 6.62
CA ALA A 340 1.52 -2.52 5.77
C ALA A 340 2.08 -3.69 6.60
N LEU A 341 3.00 -3.41 7.52
CA LEU A 341 3.63 -4.44 8.36
C LEU A 341 2.63 -5.05 9.36
N HIS A 342 1.74 -4.24 9.96
CA HIS A 342 0.66 -4.74 10.80
C HIS A 342 -0.30 -5.64 10.01
N SER A 343 -0.71 -5.22 8.82
CA SER A 343 -1.58 -5.99 7.93
C SER A 343 -0.97 -7.38 7.65
N ALA A 344 0.31 -7.43 7.29
CA ALA A 344 1.02 -8.68 7.06
C ALA A 344 1.08 -9.57 8.32
N SER A 345 1.34 -8.99 9.50
CA SER A 345 1.38 -9.72 10.77
C SER A 345 0.03 -10.34 11.15
N MET A 346 -1.08 -9.77 10.67
CA MET A 346 -2.42 -10.34 10.83
C MET A 346 -2.68 -11.50 9.87
N GLY A 347 -1.95 -11.57 8.75
CA GLY A 347 -2.12 -12.56 7.68
C GLY A 347 -2.81 -12.01 6.43
N ILE A 348 -2.92 -10.68 6.28
CA ILE A 348 -3.34 -10.05 5.02
C ILE A 348 -2.21 -10.22 4.01
N SER A 349 -2.52 -10.70 2.81
CA SER A 349 -1.49 -11.14 1.86
C SER A 349 -0.72 -9.98 1.22
N ARG A 350 -1.41 -8.88 0.88
CA ARG A 350 -0.87 -7.68 0.22
C ARG A 350 -1.70 -6.45 0.55
N VAL A 351 -1.06 -5.29 0.48
CA VAL A 351 -1.66 -3.97 0.67
C VAL A 351 -1.42 -3.13 -0.59
N PHE A 352 -2.49 -2.74 -1.26
CA PHE A 352 -2.47 -1.99 -2.50
C PHE A 352 -2.76 -0.52 -2.25
N PHE A 353 -1.70 0.27 -2.07
CA PHE A 353 -1.83 1.71 -1.86
C PHE A 353 -2.33 2.37 -3.15
N HIS A 354 -3.42 3.10 -3.03
CA HIS A 354 -4.15 3.66 -4.15
C HIS A 354 -3.50 4.94 -4.68
N GLN A 355 -3.39 5.00 -6.00
CA GLN A 355 -2.68 6.02 -6.74
C GLN A 355 -3.56 6.58 -7.85
N GLY A 356 -3.39 7.87 -8.14
CA GLY A 356 -4.00 8.54 -9.28
C GLY A 356 -3.20 9.79 -9.63
N ILE A 357 -3.26 10.27 -10.86
CA ILE A 357 -2.47 11.44 -11.25
C ILE A 357 -2.88 12.65 -10.39
N GLY A 358 -1.92 13.25 -9.70
CA GLY A 358 -2.11 14.41 -8.84
C GLY A 358 -2.80 14.14 -7.51
N TYR A 359 -2.83 12.89 -7.04
CA TYR A 359 -3.38 12.57 -5.72
C TYR A 359 -2.34 12.86 -4.65
N LYS A 360 -2.78 13.42 -3.52
CA LYS A 360 -1.92 13.78 -2.38
C LYS A 360 -1.46 12.54 -1.61
N SER A 361 -2.22 11.45 -1.70
CA SER A 361 -1.88 10.16 -1.09
C SER A 361 -0.97 9.28 -1.95
N ASN A 362 -0.54 9.76 -3.11
CA ASN A 362 0.36 9.00 -3.97
C ASN A 362 1.66 8.65 -3.25
N PHE A 363 2.27 7.53 -3.66
CA PHE A 363 3.66 7.21 -3.44
C PHE A 363 4.50 7.79 -4.58
N LEU A 364 3.95 7.81 -5.80
CA LEU A 364 4.64 8.24 -7.01
C LEU A 364 3.76 9.19 -7.80
N GLN A 365 4.35 10.23 -8.39
CA GLN A 365 3.72 11.06 -9.41
C GLN A 365 4.54 10.89 -10.69
N PRO A 366 4.06 10.10 -11.67
CA PRO A 366 4.91 9.61 -12.77
C PRO A 366 5.04 10.58 -13.95
N VAL A 367 4.26 11.67 -13.96
CA VAL A 367 4.21 12.63 -15.07
C VAL A 367 4.19 14.07 -14.54
N PHE A 368 4.56 15.00 -15.43
CA PHE A 368 4.48 16.43 -15.15
C PHE A 368 3.05 16.88 -14.84
N LEU A 369 2.90 17.72 -13.82
CA LEU A 369 1.63 18.34 -13.45
C LEU A 369 1.67 19.84 -13.76
N ASN A 370 0.71 20.33 -14.53
CA ASN A 370 0.61 21.77 -14.86
C ASN A 370 -0.17 22.57 -13.81
N ARG A 371 -0.89 21.89 -12.92
CA ARG A 371 -1.65 22.49 -11.82
C ARG A 371 -1.23 21.88 -10.50
N SER A 372 -1.30 22.68 -9.46
CA SER A 372 -1.01 22.28 -8.08
C SER A 372 -1.91 21.11 -7.68
N PRO A 373 -1.35 19.96 -7.26
CA PRO A 373 -2.14 18.88 -6.71
C PRO A 373 -2.78 19.26 -5.36
N ILE A 374 -2.34 20.35 -4.73
CA ILE A 374 -2.80 20.80 -3.42
C ILE A 374 -4.13 21.55 -3.52
N ASP A 375 -4.20 22.55 -4.40
CA ASP A 375 -5.31 23.52 -4.48
C ASP A 375 -5.84 23.77 -5.91
N GLY A 376 -5.23 23.14 -6.92
CA GLY A 376 -5.63 23.25 -8.32
C GLY A 376 -5.27 24.55 -9.01
N SER A 377 -4.49 25.43 -8.37
CA SER A 377 -3.95 26.62 -9.02
C SER A 377 -2.99 26.27 -10.17
N ASP A 378 -2.92 27.13 -11.18
CA ASP A 378 -1.94 26.98 -12.27
C ASP A 378 -0.52 27.13 -11.71
N LEU A 379 0.36 26.20 -12.06
CA LEU A 379 1.75 26.27 -11.64
C LEU A 379 2.54 27.16 -12.61
N PRO A 380 3.45 28.02 -12.10
CA PRO A 380 4.29 28.86 -12.95
C PRO A 380 5.25 28.02 -13.82
N SER A 381 5.57 26.81 -13.38
CA SER A 381 6.30 25.78 -14.11
C SER A 381 5.72 24.41 -13.79
N PRO A 382 5.65 23.46 -14.73
CA PRO A 382 5.15 22.13 -14.45
C PRO A 382 5.93 21.46 -13.31
N LEU A 383 5.22 20.86 -12.35
CA LEU A 383 5.82 20.04 -11.31
C LEU A 383 6.29 18.73 -11.94
N SER A 384 7.59 18.44 -11.87
CA SER A 384 8.23 17.24 -12.43
C SER A 384 7.68 15.93 -11.85
N PRO A 385 7.87 14.79 -12.52
CA PRO A 385 7.72 13.48 -11.89
C PRO A 385 8.55 13.41 -10.59
N HIS A 386 7.99 12.83 -9.55
CA HIS A 386 8.63 12.75 -8.23
C HIS A 386 8.05 11.62 -7.40
N VAL A 387 8.82 11.19 -6.40
CA VAL A 387 8.34 10.32 -5.33
C VAL A 387 7.74 11.20 -4.23
N ASN A 388 6.71 10.71 -3.55
CA ASN A 388 6.18 11.32 -2.34
C ASN A 388 6.75 10.60 -1.11
N PRO A 389 6.70 11.22 0.09
CA PRO A 389 7.26 10.62 1.30
C PRO A 389 6.81 9.19 1.58
N GLN A 390 5.56 8.83 1.27
CA GLN A 390 5.06 7.48 1.46
C GLN A 390 5.81 6.40 0.67
N TYR A 391 6.51 6.75 -0.42
CA TYR A 391 7.35 5.81 -1.17
C TYR A 391 8.45 5.17 -0.31
N TYR A 392 8.96 5.88 0.70
CA TYR A 392 9.94 5.34 1.64
C TYR A 392 9.37 4.18 2.47
N ALA A 393 8.05 4.12 2.70
CA ALA A 393 7.42 2.96 3.33
C ALA A 393 7.55 1.70 2.46
N ALA A 394 7.45 1.85 1.13
CA ALA A 394 7.63 0.74 0.20
C ALA A 394 9.09 0.26 0.19
N ILE A 395 10.05 1.20 0.16
CA ILE A 395 11.49 0.91 0.20
C ILE A 395 11.85 0.13 1.48
N ILE A 396 11.44 0.65 2.64
CA ILE A 396 11.77 0.03 3.94
C ILE A 396 11.12 -1.35 4.07
N ALA A 397 9.84 -1.48 3.69
CA ALA A 397 9.18 -2.78 3.73
C ALA A 397 9.85 -3.79 2.78
N ALA A 398 10.21 -3.37 1.56
CA ALA A 398 10.90 -4.21 0.60
C ALA A 398 12.28 -4.67 1.11
N GLU A 399 13.07 -3.79 1.71
CA GLU A 399 14.39 -4.15 2.28
C GLU A 399 14.27 -5.02 3.53
N ALA A 400 13.28 -4.76 4.39
CA ALA A 400 13.03 -5.56 5.57
C ALA A 400 12.62 -7.00 5.22
N ILE A 401 11.79 -7.18 4.19
CA ILE A 401 11.47 -8.50 3.63
C ILE A 401 12.72 -9.09 2.95
N GLY A 402 13.37 -8.30 2.11
CA GLY A 402 14.58 -8.64 1.35
C GLY A 402 14.36 -9.68 0.24
N SER A 403 15.34 -9.79 -0.64
CA SER A 403 15.37 -10.85 -1.65
C SER A 403 15.76 -12.18 -0.99
N SER A 404 14.93 -13.22 -1.15
CA SER A 404 15.31 -14.53 -0.65
C SER A 404 14.73 -15.67 -1.47
N ASN A 405 15.51 -16.75 -1.61
CA ASN A 405 15.08 -18.01 -2.23
C ASN A 405 14.16 -18.84 -1.31
N GLY A 406 13.60 -18.26 -0.25
CA GLY A 406 12.78 -18.94 0.76
C GLY A 406 11.60 -18.08 1.24
N SER A 407 10.74 -18.67 2.09
CA SER A 407 9.64 -17.92 2.70
C SER A 407 10.16 -17.06 3.84
N VAL A 408 9.85 -15.77 3.79
CA VAL A 408 10.00 -14.85 4.92
C VAL A 408 8.70 -14.85 5.71
N GLU A 409 8.80 -14.77 7.03
CA GLU A 409 7.66 -14.66 7.94
C GLU A 409 7.80 -13.37 8.76
N ILE A 410 6.69 -12.74 9.12
CA ILE A 410 6.65 -11.51 9.92
C ILE A 410 5.85 -11.73 11.20
N LEU A 411 6.29 -11.10 12.28
CA LEU A 411 5.58 -11.05 13.55
C LEU A 411 5.68 -9.63 14.13
N GLU A 412 4.54 -9.08 14.57
CA GLU A 412 4.55 -7.89 15.44
C GLU A 412 4.87 -8.30 16.88
N LEU A 413 5.79 -7.57 17.52
CA LEU A 413 6.14 -7.75 18.92
C LEU A 413 5.17 -6.97 19.82
N SER A 414 4.84 -7.56 20.97
CA SER A 414 4.05 -6.87 21.99
C SER A 414 4.94 -5.90 22.76
N ILE A 415 4.87 -4.63 22.40
CA ILE A 415 5.63 -3.54 23.02
C ILE A 415 4.72 -2.71 23.93
N GLU A 416 5.05 -2.61 25.22
CA GLU A 416 4.33 -1.81 26.24
C GLU A 416 4.70 -0.31 26.18
N ASP A 417 4.95 0.20 24.99
CA ASP A 417 5.03 1.63 24.67
C ASP A 417 4.02 1.92 23.55
N ASN A 418 3.19 2.94 23.74
CA ASN A 418 2.13 3.30 22.79
C ASN A 418 2.65 4.09 21.58
N ARG A 419 3.92 4.48 21.58
CA ARG A 419 4.61 5.19 20.49
C ARG A 419 5.39 4.23 19.60
N VAL A 420 5.87 3.11 20.14
CA VAL A 420 6.80 2.22 19.45
C VAL A 420 6.10 0.97 18.92
N SER A 421 6.11 0.77 17.61
CA SER A 421 5.81 -0.51 16.96
C SER A 421 7.10 -1.25 16.68
N ALA A 422 7.10 -2.57 16.77
CA ALA A 422 8.26 -3.39 16.43
C ALA A 422 7.81 -4.67 15.69
N TYR A 423 8.49 -4.96 14.58
CA TYR A 423 8.23 -6.10 13.72
C TYR A 423 9.51 -6.89 13.53
N VAL A 424 9.44 -8.22 13.66
CA VAL A 424 10.57 -9.12 13.40
C VAL A 424 10.28 -9.97 12.16
N PHE A 425 11.30 -10.08 11.31
CA PHE A 425 11.29 -10.90 10.10
C PHE A 425 12.10 -12.16 10.32
N LEU A 426 11.48 -13.31 10.04
CA LEU A 426 12.05 -14.63 10.27
C LEU A 426 12.34 -15.35 8.97
N LYS A 427 13.44 -16.09 8.93
CA LYS A 427 13.77 -17.04 7.87
C LYS A 427 13.99 -18.41 8.48
N GLY A 428 13.17 -19.39 8.10
CA GLY A 428 13.24 -20.73 8.71
C GLY A 428 12.90 -20.76 10.21
N GLY A 429 12.31 -19.69 10.76
CA GLY A 429 12.06 -19.47 12.19
C GLY A 429 13.15 -18.67 12.92
N LEU A 430 14.25 -18.28 12.26
CA LEU A 430 15.31 -17.47 12.88
C LEU A 430 15.09 -15.98 12.58
N PRO A 431 15.20 -15.07 13.58
CA PRO A 431 15.22 -13.63 13.34
C PRO A 431 16.36 -13.23 12.42
N THR A 432 16.02 -12.48 11.36
CA THR A 432 16.99 -11.98 10.38
C THR A 432 17.01 -10.46 10.30
N ARG A 433 15.84 -9.82 10.46
CA ARG A 433 15.72 -8.37 10.50
C ARG A 433 14.65 -7.92 11.49
N ALA A 434 14.73 -6.69 11.97
CA ALA A 434 13.67 -6.06 12.75
C ALA A 434 13.45 -4.62 12.32
N VAL A 435 12.19 -4.21 12.22
CA VAL A 435 11.78 -2.81 11.99
C VAL A 435 11.19 -2.26 13.27
N LEU A 436 11.66 -1.11 13.72
CA LEU A 436 11.03 -0.33 14.79
C LEU A 436 10.55 1.00 14.25
N ILE A 437 9.38 1.43 14.71
CA ILE A 437 8.72 2.67 14.27
C ILE A 437 8.34 3.45 15.51
N ASN A 438 8.78 4.71 15.61
CA ASN A 438 8.32 5.63 16.65
C ASN A 438 7.31 6.61 16.06
N SER A 439 6.03 6.35 16.35
CA SER A 439 4.90 7.16 15.87
C SER A 439 4.69 8.45 16.66
N GLN A 440 5.61 8.85 17.54
CA GLN A 440 5.54 10.14 18.22
C GLN A 440 5.74 11.27 17.21
N PRO A 441 4.84 12.27 17.14
CA PRO A 441 5.00 13.40 16.23
C PRO A 441 6.14 14.34 16.68
N TYR A 442 6.69 15.08 15.72
CA TYR A 442 7.66 16.16 15.88
C TYR A 442 7.49 17.17 14.73
N PHE A 443 6.94 18.36 15.02
CA PHE A 443 6.61 19.34 13.98
C PHE A 443 7.59 20.50 13.89
N ALA A 444 7.71 21.10 12.71
CA ALA A 444 8.56 22.29 12.51
C ALA A 444 8.15 23.46 13.43
N SER A 445 6.87 23.70 13.63
CA SER A 445 6.36 24.79 14.49
C SER A 445 6.69 24.63 15.98
N GLU A 446 7.00 23.42 16.44
CA GLU A 446 7.47 23.16 17.81
C GLU A 446 8.93 23.64 18.00
N SER A 447 9.65 23.94 16.92
CA SER A 447 11.02 24.49 16.93
C SER A 447 11.12 26.02 16.78
N GLY A 448 10.04 26.75 17.07
CA GLY A 448 9.91 28.21 16.84
C GLY A 448 11.12 29.07 17.26
N ASP A 449 11.31 30.19 16.54
CA ASP A 449 12.45 31.11 16.64
C ASP A 449 12.98 31.28 18.08
N GLY A 450 14.15 30.70 18.34
CA GLY A 450 14.90 30.85 19.59
C GLY A 450 14.71 29.76 20.64
N VAL A 451 13.93 28.70 20.38
CA VAL A 451 13.83 27.52 21.26
C VAL A 451 14.41 26.29 20.54
N PHE A 452 15.65 25.91 20.88
CA PHE A 452 16.19 24.60 20.51
C PHE A 452 15.43 23.52 21.28
N GLN A 453 14.33 23.00 20.72
CA GLN A 453 13.73 21.77 21.23
C GLN A 453 14.52 20.59 20.70
N THR A 454 15.19 19.85 21.59
CA THR A 454 15.74 18.54 21.26
C THR A 454 14.62 17.61 20.82
N ARG A 455 14.78 16.99 19.66
CA ARG A 455 13.83 16.00 19.14
C ARG A 455 13.65 14.88 20.18
N PRO A 456 12.41 14.58 20.62
CA PRO A 456 12.19 13.50 21.58
C PRO A 456 12.63 12.14 21.01
N PHE A 457 13.01 11.21 21.88
CA PHE A 457 13.36 9.84 21.50
C PHE A 457 12.95 8.84 22.58
N VAL A 458 12.97 7.56 22.20
CA VAL A 458 12.90 6.41 23.10
C VAL A 458 14.26 5.71 23.05
N ARG A 459 14.85 5.41 24.21
CA ARG A 459 16.03 4.54 24.25
C ARG A 459 15.56 3.11 24.10
N VAL A 460 16.16 2.36 23.19
CA VAL A 460 15.80 0.98 22.91
C VAL A 460 17.05 0.12 23.05
N SER A 461 16.95 -1.00 23.77
CA SER A 461 17.94 -2.07 23.69
C SER A 461 17.28 -3.32 23.10
N LEU A 462 18.04 -4.07 22.30
CA LEU A 462 17.58 -5.30 21.67
C LEU A 462 18.42 -6.48 22.18
N GLU A 463 17.73 -7.47 22.72
CA GLU A 463 18.32 -8.75 23.13
C GLU A 463 17.64 -9.89 22.39
N ILE A 464 18.42 -10.86 21.95
CA ILE A 464 17.94 -12.06 21.28
C ILE A 464 18.45 -13.26 22.05
N GLU A 465 17.53 -14.08 22.56
CA GLU A 465 17.86 -15.24 23.37
C GLU A 465 18.77 -16.20 22.58
N GLY A 466 19.95 -16.49 23.15
CA GLY A 466 20.93 -17.38 22.57
C GLY A 466 21.91 -16.73 21.59
N MET A 467 21.86 -15.41 21.40
CA MET A 467 22.94 -14.70 20.71
C MET A 467 24.15 -14.46 21.64
N PRO A 468 25.38 -14.46 21.09
CA PRO A 468 26.59 -14.10 21.84
C PRO A 468 26.54 -12.67 22.38
N GLU A 469 27.17 -12.44 23.55
CA GLU A 469 27.26 -11.10 24.16
C GLU A 469 28.10 -10.11 23.34
N ASP A 470 28.95 -10.59 22.44
CA ASP A 470 29.78 -9.80 21.53
C ASP A 470 29.17 -9.65 20.12
N ALA A 471 27.90 -10.03 19.94
CA ALA A 471 27.20 -9.84 18.68
C ALA A 471 27.01 -8.35 18.36
N GLN A 472 26.98 -8.02 17.07
CA GLN A 472 26.71 -6.68 16.56
C GLN A 472 25.60 -6.72 15.53
N PHE A 473 24.80 -5.67 15.51
CA PHE A 473 23.74 -5.46 14.51
C PHE A 473 24.07 -4.25 13.66
N MET A 474 23.80 -4.36 12.36
CA MET A 474 23.80 -3.19 11.48
C MET A 474 22.43 -2.52 11.54
N MET A 475 22.38 -1.20 11.50
CA MET A 475 21.14 -0.44 11.55
C MET A 475 21.11 0.65 10.48
N LYS A 476 20.01 0.72 9.73
CA LYS A 476 19.66 1.83 8.83
C LYS A 476 18.50 2.63 9.41
N ARG A 477 18.49 3.94 9.16
CA ARG A 477 17.47 4.88 9.65
C ARG A 477 16.71 5.53 8.51
N LEU A 478 15.43 5.78 8.75
CA LEU A 478 14.63 6.71 7.97
C LEU A 478 14.80 8.09 8.59
N SER A 479 15.68 8.90 8.00
CA SER A 479 15.86 10.28 8.42
C SER A 479 14.69 11.12 7.93
N ILE A 480 13.95 11.67 8.89
CA ILE A 480 12.84 12.60 8.67
C ILE A 480 13.14 13.86 9.47
N GLN A 481 13.04 15.04 8.89
CA GLN A 481 13.24 16.28 9.63
C GLN A 481 12.05 16.56 10.57
N TYR A 482 10.83 16.47 10.04
CA TYR A 482 9.59 16.75 10.75
C TYR A 482 8.45 15.86 10.26
N THR A 483 7.45 15.65 11.10
CA THR A 483 6.23 14.90 10.78
C THR A 483 5.50 15.46 9.56
N ASP A 484 5.48 16.79 9.40
CA ASP A 484 4.82 17.52 8.32
C ASP A 484 5.73 17.82 7.12
N ALA A 485 6.96 17.28 7.09
CA ALA A 485 7.85 17.43 5.95
C ALA A 485 7.27 16.72 4.71
N THR A 486 7.26 17.40 3.56
CA THR A 486 6.77 16.84 2.29
C THR A 486 7.89 16.33 1.37
N ALA A 487 9.14 16.51 1.79
CA ALA A 487 10.36 16.20 1.03
C ALA A 487 11.57 16.13 1.97
N GLY A 488 12.73 15.74 1.43
CA GLY A 488 14.00 15.70 2.15
C GLY A 488 14.17 14.47 3.05
N LEU A 489 13.49 13.37 2.72
CA LEU A 489 13.66 12.10 3.42
C LEU A 489 14.92 11.40 2.91
N THR A 490 15.59 10.65 3.78
CA THR A 490 16.63 9.71 3.40
C THR A 490 16.47 8.38 4.13
N TRP A 491 16.86 7.29 3.47
CA TRP A 491 16.88 5.95 4.02
C TRP A 491 18.30 5.39 3.97
N GLY A 492 18.93 5.25 5.14
CA GLY A 492 20.33 4.84 5.25
C GLY A 492 21.27 5.71 4.39
N GLY A 493 21.05 7.03 4.38
CA GLY A 493 21.83 7.99 3.59
C GLY A 493 21.38 8.20 2.13
N PHE A 494 20.49 7.37 1.59
CA PHE A 494 19.97 7.52 0.22
C PHE A 494 18.65 8.30 0.16
N THR A 495 18.55 9.24 -0.77
CA THR A 495 17.27 9.82 -1.20
C THR A 495 16.80 9.21 -2.51
N PHE A 496 15.48 9.04 -2.66
CA PHE A 496 14.82 8.64 -3.90
C PHE A 496 14.10 9.82 -4.58
N GLU A 497 14.26 11.03 -4.04
CA GLU A 497 13.71 12.27 -4.58
C GLU A 497 14.58 12.80 -5.74
N THR A 498 14.72 11.97 -6.77
CA THR A 498 15.54 12.22 -7.95
C THR A 498 14.66 12.29 -9.20
N ASP A 499 15.15 12.95 -10.25
CA ASP A 499 14.40 13.13 -11.51
C ASP A 499 14.11 11.81 -12.25
N ASP A 500 14.81 10.72 -11.92
CA ASP A 500 14.69 9.40 -12.54
C ASP A 500 14.24 8.30 -11.56
N ALA A 501 13.91 8.67 -10.32
CA ALA A 501 13.55 7.79 -9.20
C ALA A 501 14.65 6.83 -8.70
N PHE A 502 15.86 6.83 -9.26
CA PHE A 502 16.95 6.02 -8.71
C PHE A 502 17.53 6.66 -7.45
N PRO A 503 18.03 5.85 -6.49
CA PRO A 503 18.60 6.38 -5.26
C PRO A 503 19.87 7.19 -5.54
N SER A 504 20.04 8.27 -4.78
CA SER A 504 21.25 9.08 -4.75
C SER A 504 21.67 9.31 -3.29
N GLY A 505 22.95 9.11 -2.98
CA GLY A 505 23.48 9.24 -1.62
C GLY A 505 24.68 8.35 -1.40
N GLU A 506 25.10 8.26 -0.14
CA GLU A 506 26.14 7.35 0.35
C GLU A 506 25.54 6.51 1.48
N ASP A 507 26.01 5.27 1.65
CA ASP A 507 25.52 4.40 2.72
C ASP A 507 25.81 5.00 4.10
N GLU A 508 24.75 5.20 4.88
CA GLU A 508 24.82 5.51 6.31
C GLU A 508 24.25 4.33 7.10
N ILE A 509 25.16 3.54 7.68
CA ILE A 509 24.82 2.36 8.48
C ILE A 509 25.52 2.46 9.84
N GLU A 510 24.76 2.26 10.90
CA GLU A 510 25.25 2.24 12.28
C GLU A 510 25.52 0.81 12.75
N CYS A 511 26.57 0.61 13.54
CA CYS A 511 26.79 -0.63 14.30
C CYS A 511 26.21 -0.45 15.70
N VAL A 512 25.38 -1.40 16.14
CA VAL A 512 24.80 -1.44 17.49
C VAL A 512 25.29 -2.71 18.17
N ASP A 513 26.00 -2.56 19.30
CA ASP A 513 26.46 -3.69 20.10
C ASP A 513 25.27 -4.39 20.79
N PHE A 514 25.36 -5.70 20.96
CA PHE A 514 24.33 -6.50 21.61
C PHE A 514 23.98 -5.96 23.01
N GLY A 515 22.69 -5.72 23.27
CA GLY A 515 22.21 -5.19 24.54
C GLY A 515 22.50 -3.71 24.79
N GLU A 516 23.25 -3.02 23.92
CA GLU A 516 23.47 -1.58 24.03
C GLU A 516 22.18 -0.81 23.66
N GLU A 517 21.97 0.33 24.33
CA GLU A 517 20.85 1.22 24.03
C GLU A 517 21.17 2.11 22.81
N PHE A 518 20.23 2.21 21.86
CA PHE A 518 20.25 3.23 20.81
C PHE A 518 19.03 4.14 20.91
N GLU A 519 19.13 5.35 20.33
CA GLU A 519 18.03 6.31 20.31
C GLU A 519 17.13 6.07 19.09
N LEU A 520 15.83 5.91 19.33
CA LEU A 520 14.77 5.91 18.32
C LEU A 520 13.96 7.21 18.44
N TYR A 521 14.28 8.17 17.57
CA TYR A 521 13.71 9.51 17.59
C TYR A 521 12.22 9.53 17.21
N ALA A 522 11.51 10.57 17.66
CA ALA A 522 10.11 10.81 17.30
C ALA A 522 9.98 10.96 15.78
N THR A 523 8.99 10.32 15.14
CA THR A 523 8.81 10.32 13.68
C THR A 523 10.03 9.72 12.98
N GLU A 524 10.43 8.52 13.40
CA GLU A 524 11.54 7.76 12.81
C GLU A 524 11.13 6.30 12.65
N ALA A 525 11.75 5.62 11.69
CA ALA A 525 11.81 4.17 11.64
C ALA A 525 13.26 3.71 11.47
N VAL A 526 13.60 2.57 12.05
CA VAL A 526 14.91 1.92 11.87
C VAL A 526 14.74 0.47 11.45
N LEU A 527 15.67 -0.02 10.64
CA LEU A 527 15.80 -1.43 10.27
C LEU A 527 17.11 -1.95 10.86
N LEU A 528 17.02 -2.98 11.69
CA LEU A 528 18.19 -3.74 12.15
C LEU A 528 18.35 -5.03 11.34
N TYR A 529 19.59 -5.34 10.99
CA TYR A 529 19.99 -6.62 10.43
C TYR A 529 20.55 -7.47 11.57
N LEU A 530 19.84 -8.56 11.91
CA LEU A 530 20.05 -9.37 13.12
C LEU A 530 21.00 -10.55 12.90
N GLN A 531 21.32 -10.84 11.64
CA GLN A 531 22.31 -11.82 11.23
C GLN A 531 23.13 -11.19 10.11
N GLU A 532 24.41 -11.58 9.98
CA GLU A 532 25.23 -11.17 8.85
C GLU A 532 24.49 -11.49 7.54
N VAL A 533 24.33 -10.46 6.71
CA VAL A 533 23.81 -10.62 5.35
C VAL A 533 24.91 -11.33 4.55
N GLU A 534 24.80 -12.65 4.36
CA GLU A 534 25.55 -13.33 3.31
C GLU A 534 25.20 -12.66 1.97
N GLY A 535 26.09 -11.80 1.47
CA GLY A 535 25.98 -11.24 0.12
C GLY A 535 25.83 -9.72 0.00
N ALA A 536 26.09 -8.92 1.04
CA ALA A 536 26.43 -7.51 0.82
C ALA A 536 27.87 -7.44 0.26
N GLU A 537 28.04 -7.83 -1.01
CA GLU A 537 29.22 -7.40 -1.77
C GLU A 537 29.10 -5.87 -1.96
N THR A 538 30.13 -5.19 -1.48
CA THR A 538 30.45 -3.77 -1.65
C THR A 538 30.24 -3.23 -3.05
#